data_AF-A0A822YMF0-F1
#
_entry.id   AF-A0A822YMF0-F1
#
_cell.length_a   1.000
_cell.length_b   1.000
_cell.length_c   1.000
_cell.angle_alpha   90.00
_cell.angle_beta   90.00
_cell.angle_gamma   90.00
#
_symmetry.space_group_name_H-M   'P 1'
#
loop_
_entity.id
_entity.type
_entity.pdbx_description
1 polymer ?
#
loop_
_entity_poly.entity_id
_entity_poly.type
_entity_poly.pdbx_seq_one_letter_code
_entity_poly.pdbx_strand_id
1 'polypeptide(L)'
;MFEPYWQKMGDKCTVVISVWQSLSYFFDITNLCWFLKPELAEEIRRLHHLVANTETEGCYIVVGTGSTQLFQAALYALSSPDSAEPINVVSAVPYYSEWQRGGFGAEITFSIPDPDPQITLHPRP
;
A
#
# COMPACT_ATOMS: atom_id res chain seq x y z
N MET A 1 -15.75 12.10 1.07
CA MET A 1 -14.94 13.33 0.99
C MET A 1 -14.91 13.93 -0.41
N PHE A 2 -14.65 13.17 -1.49
CA PHE A 2 -14.51 13.72 -2.85
C PHE A 2 -15.74 13.61 -3.77
N GLU A 3 -16.88 13.11 -3.27
CA GLU A 3 -18.10 12.93 -4.08
C GLU A 3 -18.55 14.20 -4.83
N PRO A 4 -18.62 15.40 -4.20
CA PRO A 4 -19.03 16.61 -4.92
C PRO A 4 -18.06 17.04 -6.04
N TYR A 5 -16.77 16.69 -5.93
CA TYR A 5 -15.79 16.95 -6.98
C TYR A 5 -16.10 16.08 -8.21
N TRP A 6 -16.31 14.78 -8.00
CA TRP A 6 -16.59 13.84 -9.09
C TRP A 6 -17.94 14.11 -9.77
N GLN A 7 -18.96 14.53 -9.02
CA GLN A 7 -20.24 14.94 -9.62
C GLN A 7 -20.07 16.12 -10.60
N LYS A 8 -19.16 17.06 -10.34
CA LYS A 8 -18.88 18.20 -11.24
C LYS A 8 -18.12 17.82 -12.50
N MET A 9 -17.46 16.65 -12.53
CA MET A 9 -16.71 16.20 -13.71
C MET A 9 -17.64 15.77 -14.85
N GLY A 10 -18.94 15.55 -14.58
CA GLY A 10 -19.92 15.14 -15.57
C GLY A 10 -19.49 13.86 -16.29
N ASP A 11 -19.64 13.83 -17.61
CA ASP A 11 -19.37 12.64 -18.42
C ASP A 11 -17.87 12.36 -18.64
N LYS A 12 -16.97 13.25 -18.19
CA LYS A 12 -15.51 13.08 -18.39
C LYS A 12 -14.95 11.84 -17.71
N CYS A 13 -15.63 11.33 -16.69
CA CYS A 13 -15.22 10.17 -15.92
C CYS A 13 -16.15 8.96 -16.14
N THR A 14 -17.02 9.01 -17.16
CA THR A 14 -17.90 7.91 -17.51
C THR A 14 -17.09 6.75 -18.08
N VAL A 15 -17.25 5.58 -17.50
CA VAL A 15 -16.63 4.33 -17.98
C VAL A 15 -17.72 3.43 -18.53
N VAL A 16 -17.59 3.02 -19.80
CA VAL A 16 -18.45 2.02 -20.43
C VAL A 16 -17.71 0.69 -20.42
N ILE A 17 -18.28 -0.31 -19.76
CA ILE A 17 -17.71 -1.66 -19.67
C ILE A 17 -18.51 -2.59 -20.58
N SER A 18 -17.89 -3.11 -21.63
CA SER A 18 -18.53 -4.06 -22.53
C SER A 18 -18.65 -5.44 -21.88
N VAL A 19 -19.65 -6.23 -22.27
CA VAL A 19 -19.95 -7.56 -21.67
C VAL A 19 -18.77 -8.54 -21.77
N TRP A 20 -17.99 -8.45 -22.83
CA TRP A 20 -16.82 -9.31 -23.06
C TRP A 20 -15.52 -8.73 -22.50
N GLN A 21 -15.54 -7.52 -21.95
CA GLN A 21 -14.35 -6.84 -21.48
C GLN A 21 -13.84 -7.50 -20.20
N SER A 22 -12.51 -7.73 -20.12
CA SER A 22 -11.85 -8.25 -18.91
C SER A 22 -12.34 -9.64 -18.45
N LEU A 23 -12.78 -10.51 -19.37
CA LEU A 23 -13.12 -11.90 -19.06
C LEU A 23 -11.89 -12.81 -18.87
N SER A 24 -10.73 -12.41 -19.39
CA SER A 24 -9.46 -13.10 -19.15
C SER A 24 -8.97 -12.84 -17.73
N TYR A 25 -8.38 -13.86 -17.09
CA TYR A 25 -7.65 -13.67 -15.84
C TYR A 25 -6.36 -12.84 -16.02
N PHE A 26 -5.79 -12.86 -17.22
CA PHE A 26 -4.52 -12.20 -17.52
C PHE A 26 -4.73 -10.93 -18.34
N PHE A 27 -3.96 -9.90 -18.01
CA PHE A 27 -3.83 -8.69 -18.84
C PHE A 27 -2.50 -8.66 -19.58
N ASP A 28 -1.39 -8.91 -18.87
CA ASP A 28 -0.05 -8.94 -19.47
C ASP A 28 0.81 -9.99 -18.78
N ILE A 29 0.95 -11.15 -19.40
CA ILE A 29 1.75 -12.26 -18.87
C ILE A 29 3.26 -11.99 -18.83
N THR A 30 3.72 -10.91 -19.47
CA THR A 30 5.13 -10.50 -19.46
C THR A 30 5.47 -9.61 -18.26
N ASN A 31 4.44 -9.06 -17.59
CA ASN A 31 4.58 -8.26 -16.40
C ASN A 31 4.69 -9.13 -15.14
N LEU A 32 5.51 -8.70 -14.17
CA LEU A 32 5.56 -9.31 -12.84
C LEU A 32 4.16 -9.39 -12.22
N CYS A 33 3.40 -8.31 -12.32
CA CYS A 33 2.01 -8.25 -11.88
C CYS A 33 1.10 -8.52 -13.09
N TRP A 34 0.97 -9.78 -13.51
CA TRP A 34 0.27 -10.16 -14.74
C TRP A 34 -1.23 -9.81 -14.81
N PHE A 35 -1.84 -9.54 -13.65
CA PHE A 35 -3.22 -9.07 -13.51
C PHE A 35 -3.35 -7.53 -13.42
N LEU A 36 -2.25 -6.79 -13.60
CA LEU A 36 -2.27 -5.33 -13.75
C LEU A 36 -2.58 -4.97 -15.20
N LYS A 37 -3.60 -4.15 -15.41
CA LYS A 37 -3.86 -3.51 -16.71
C LYS A 37 -2.72 -2.55 -17.07
N PRO A 38 -2.10 -2.67 -18.27
CA PRO A 38 -1.03 -1.78 -18.70
C PRO A 38 -1.42 -0.29 -18.63
N GLU A 39 -2.64 0.06 -19.04
CA GLU A 39 -3.12 1.45 -19.06
C GLU A 39 -3.20 2.04 -17.64
N LEU A 40 -3.53 1.22 -16.64
CA LEU A 40 -3.52 1.65 -15.24
C LEU A 40 -2.08 1.88 -14.76
N ALA A 41 -1.13 1.04 -15.17
CA ALA A 41 0.27 1.21 -14.81
C ALA A 41 0.85 2.53 -15.38
N GLU A 42 0.49 2.87 -16.62
CA GLU A 42 0.88 4.12 -17.27
C GLU A 42 0.29 5.34 -16.53
N GLU A 43 -1.01 5.32 -16.21
CA GLU A 43 -1.64 6.44 -15.51
C GLU A 43 -1.14 6.61 -14.07
N ILE A 44 -0.80 5.51 -13.37
CA ILE A 44 -0.15 5.59 -12.05
C ILE A 44 1.19 6.30 -12.15
N ARG A 45 2.07 5.91 -13.10
CA ARG A 45 3.37 6.57 -13.29
C ARG A 45 3.20 8.03 -13.66
N ARG A 46 2.32 8.31 -14.62
CA ARG A 46 2.01 9.68 -15.05
C ARG A 46 1.52 10.54 -13.89
N LEU A 47 0.63 10.04 -13.04
CA LEU A 47 0.14 10.76 -11.88
C LEU A 47 1.27 11.09 -10.90
N HIS A 48 2.10 10.11 -10.55
CA HIS A 48 3.23 10.30 -9.63
C HIS A 48 4.27 11.28 -10.19
N HIS A 49 4.55 11.22 -11.49
CA HIS A 49 5.43 12.15 -12.17
C HIS A 49 4.86 13.59 -12.16
N LEU A 50 3.57 13.76 -12.47
CA LEU A 50 2.92 15.08 -12.53
C LEU A 50 2.81 15.75 -11.14
N VAL A 51 2.53 14.97 -10.11
CA VAL A 51 2.41 15.49 -8.73
C VAL A 51 3.77 15.57 -8.04
N ALA A 52 4.80 14.93 -8.60
CA ALA A 52 6.16 14.87 -8.07
C ALA A 52 6.22 14.40 -6.61
N ASN A 53 5.40 13.40 -6.26
CA ASN A 53 5.31 12.86 -4.89
C ASN A 53 6.08 11.56 -4.70
N THR A 54 6.51 10.87 -5.76
CA THR A 54 7.19 9.57 -5.67
C THR A 54 8.03 9.33 -6.92
N GLU A 55 9.25 8.80 -6.75
CA GLU A 55 10.10 8.32 -7.86
C GLU A 55 9.61 6.93 -8.30
N THR A 56 9.26 6.78 -9.57
CA THR A 56 8.74 5.52 -10.12
C THR A 56 9.71 4.83 -11.06
N GLU A 57 10.81 5.49 -11.43
CA GLU A 57 11.82 4.91 -12.30
C GLU A 57 12.50 3.70 -11.64
N GLY A 58 12.64 2.61 -12.40
CA GLY A 58 13.20 1.36 -11.91
C GLY A 58 12.33 0.58 -10.90
N CYS A 59 11.11 1.04 -10.60
CA CYS A 59 10.21 0.36 -9.66
C CYS A 59 9.18 -0.54 -10.36
N TYR A 60 8.92 -1.72 -9.77
CA TYR A 60 7.78 -2.56 -10.15
C TYR A 60 6.48 -2.02 -9.53
N ILE A 61 5.38 -2.08 -10.29
CA ILE A 61 4.04 -1.73 -9.80
C ILE A 61 3.28 -3.02 -9.53
N VAL A 62 2.82 -3.17 -8.28
CA VAL A 62 1.94 -4.27 -7.85
C VAL A 62 0.63 -3.67 -7.38
N VAL A 63 -0.49 -4.21 -7.86
CA VAL A 63 -1.83 -3.79 -7.43
C VAL A 63 -2.44 -4.80 -6.47
N GLY A 64 -3.29 -4.31 -5.57
CA GLY A 64 -4.03 -5.11 -4.61
C GLY A 64 -5.39 -4.50 -4.31
N THR A 65 -6.28 -5.30 -3.72
CA THR A 65 -7.61 -4.90 -3.25
C THR A 65 -7.48 -4.03 -2.00
N GLY A 66 -7.08 -2.78 -2.20
CA GLY A 66 -6.80 -1.81 -1.15
C GLY A 66 -5.40 -1.94 -0.57
N SER A 67 -4.95 -0.87 0.09
CA SER A 67 -3.62 -0.79 0.71
C SER A 67 -3.42 -1.81 1.84
N THR A 68 -4.50 -2.26 2.50
CA THR A 68 -4.45 -3.31 3.52
C THR A 68 -3.87 -4.61 2.95
N GLN A 69 -4.34 -5.05 1.78
CA GLN A 69 -3.81 -6.26 1.14
C GLN A 69 -2.33 -6.08 0.75
N LEU A 70 -1.98 -4.92 0.19
CA LEU A 70 -0.59 -4.62 -0.21
C LEU A 70 0.35 -4.57 1.00
N PHE A 71 -0.11 -4.01 2.13
CA PHE A 71 0.66 -3.97 3.36
C PHE A 71 0.95 -5.38 3.89
N GLN A 72 -0.07 -6.24 3.94
CA GLN A 72 0.10 -7.64 4.35
C GLN A 72 1.00 -8.41 3.38
N ALA A 73 0.83 -8.22 2.07
CA ALA A 73 1.68 -8.84 1.06
C ALA A 73 3.15 -8.40 1.18
N ALA A 74 3.39 -7.12 1.48
CA ALA A 74 4.74 -6.60 1.71
C ALA A 74 5.36 -7.20 2.98
N LEU A 75 4.61 -7.28 4.09
CA LEU A 75 5.09 -7.93 5.32
C LEU A 75 5.42 -9.40 5.08
N TYR A 76 4.56 -10.12 4.36
CA TYR A 76 4.80 -11.51 3.99
C TYR A 76 6.06 -11.66 3.12
N ALA A 77 6.21 -10.82 2.09
CA ALA A 77 7.37 -10.85 1.19
C ALA A 77 8.69 -10.48 1.87
N LEU A 78 8.66 -9.62 2.91
CA LEU A 78 9.81 -9.25 3.71
C LEU A 78 10.14 -10.28 4.81
N SER A 79 9.21 -11.15 5.16
CA SER A 79 9.40 -12.20 6.14
C SER A 79 10.25 -13.33 5.55
N SER A 80 11.23 -13.82 6.30
CA SER A 80 12.00 -14.98 5.86
C SER A 80 11.17 -16.26 6.07
N PRO A 81 10.96 -17.08 5.01
CA PRO A 81 10.17 -18.32 5.12
C PRO A 81 10.87 -19.38 5.98
N ASP A 82 12.19 -19.29 6.14
CA ASP A 82 13.02 -20.25 6.86
C ASP A 82 13.40 -19.78 8.28
N SER A 83 12.89 -18.61 8.71
CA SER A 83 13.15 -18.10 10.05
C SER A 83 12.41 -18.92 11.10
N ALA A 84 13.14 -19.36 12.12
CA ALA A 84 12.55 -20.01 13.29
C ALA A 84 11.75 -19.04 14.16
N GLU A 85 11.99 -17.73 14.03
CA GLU A 85 11.31 -16.69 14.81
C GLU A 85 10.51 -15.72 13.93
N PRO A 86 9.37 -15.21 14.42
CA PRO A 86 8.56 -14.25 13.69
C PRO A 86 9.28 -12.90 13.53
N ILE A 87 9.00 -12.19 12.43
CA ILE A 87 9.49 -10.82 12.24
C ILE A 87 8.77 -9.86 13.19
N ASN A 88 9.52 -8.95 13.81
CA ASN A 88 8.93 -7.87 14.59
C ASN A 88 8.43 -6.76 13.66
N VAL A 89 7.15 -6.43 13.74
CA VAL A 89 6.53 -5.36 12.94
C VAL A 89 6.11 -4.25 13.88
N VAL A 90 6.76 -3.08 13.75
CA VAL A 90 6.55 -1.93 14.63
C VAL A 90 6.24 -0.68 13.83
N SER A 91 5.53 0.28 14.45
CA SER A 91 5.23 1.59 13.89
C SER A 91 5.32 2.65 14.99
N ALA A 92 5.83 3.84 14.66
CA ALA A 92 5.96 4.92 15.62
C ALA A 92 4.59 5.49 16.01
N VAL A 93 4.41 5.82 17.30
CA VAL A 93 3.17 6.45 17.79
C VAL A 93 3.10 7.94 17.43
N PRO A 94 1.92 8.48 17.04
CA PRO A 94 0.65 7.77 16.82
C PRO A 94 0.63 7.02 15.49
N TYR A 95 0.09 5.79 15.50
CA TYR A 95 0.00 4.91 14.33
C TYR A 95 -1.46 4.65 13.91
N TYR A 96 -1.65 4.18 12.67
CA TYR A 96 -2.96 3.77 12.16
C TYR A 96 -3.38 2.45 12.80
N SER A 97 -4.49 2.48 13.54
CA SER A 97 -4.94 1.38 14.39
C SER A 97 -5.20 0.06 13.65
N GLU A 98 -5.53 0.12 12.36
CA GLU A 98 -5.78 -1.08 11.56
C GLU A 98 -4.51 -1.91 11.30
N TRP A 99 -3.32 -1.31 11.39
CA TRP A 99 -2.08 -2.09 11.32
C TRP A 99 -2.02 -3.11 12.46
N GLN A 100 -2.51 -2.74 13.65
CA GLN A 100 -2.59 -3.63 14.80
C GLN A 100 -3.63 -4.76 14.62
N ARG A 101 -4.66 -4.52 13.80
CA ARG A 101 -5.84 -5.39 13.65
C ARG A 101 -5.72 -6.37 12.48
N GLY A 102 -4.50 -6.78 12.12
CA GLY A 102 -4.23 -7.75 11.06
C GLY A 102 -4.77 -9.15 11.35
N GLY A 103 -6.09 -9.31 11.40
CA GLY A 103 -6.78 -10.59 11.44
C GLY A 103 -6.76 -11.26 10.07
N PHE A 104 -6.11 -12.43 10.03
CA PHE A 104 -6.17 -13.56 9.09
C PHE A 104 -4.74 -14.06 8.79
N GLY A 105 -4.10 -14.66 9.80
CA GLY A 105 -3.02 -15.65 9.59
C GLY A 105 -1.58 -15.28 9.98
N ALA A 106 -1.29 -14.06 10.46
CA ALA A 106 0.02 -13.73 11.01
C ALA A 106 -0.12 -13.19 12.44
N GLU A 107 0.53 -13.83 13.41
CA GLU A 107 0.76 -13.22 14.73
C GLU A 107 1.72 -12.05 14.55
N ILE A 108 1.17 -10.87 14.29
CA ILE A 108 1.95 -9.64 14.25
C ILE A 108 2.02 -9.11 15.68
N THR A 109 3.15 -9.36 16.35
CA THR A 109 3.41 -8.80 17.68
C THR A 109 3.84 -7.36 17.52
N PHE A 110 2.99 -6.43 17.94
CA PHE A 110 3.34 -5.01 18.02
C PHE A 110 4.02 -4.73 19.35
N SER A 111 5.34 -4.52 19.33
CA SER A 111 6.06 -4.01 20.49
C SER A 111 5.97 -2.49 20.51
N ILE A 112 5.32 -1.92 21.53
CA ILE A 112 5.46 -0.50 21.85
C ILE A 112 6.87 -0.34 22.43
N PRO A 113 7.79 0.42 21.82
CA PRO A 113 9.04 0.73 22.48
C PRO A 113 8.71 1.51 23.77
N ASP A 114 9.23 1.04 24.90
CA ASP A 114 9.07 1.70 26.19
C ASP A 114 9.42 3.19 26.06
N PRO A 115 8.64 4.10 26.64
CA PRO A 115 9.02 5.51 26.69
C PRO A 115 10.33 5.61 27.46
N ASP A 116 11.35 6.13 26.76
CA ASP A 116 12.73 6.30 27.23
C ASP A 116 12.73 6.87 28.66
N PRO A 117 13.12 6.09 29.68
CA PRO A 117 13.25 6.61 31.02
C PRO A 117 14.58 7.37 31.03
N GLN A 118 14.54 8.68 30.72
CA GLN A 118 15.46 9.75 31.17
C GLN A 118 15.49 10.91 30.14
N ILE A 119 14.46 11.74 30.10
CA ILE A 119 14.65 13.18 29.80
C ILE A 119 14.59 13.91 31.13
N THR A 120 15.70 13.86 31.86
CA THR A 120 15.94 14.70 33.02
C THR A 120 16.28 16.10 32.51
N LEU A 121 15.29 16.99 32.47
CA LEU A 121 15.48 18.41 32.21
C LEU A 121 16.31 19.01 33.36
N HIS A 122 17.62 19.13 33.17
CA HIS A 122 18.43 19.98 34.03
C HIS A 122 18.13 21.45 33.72
N PRO A 123 17.74 22.27 34.71
CA PRO A 123 17.64 23.71 34.51
C PRO A 123 19.05 24.25 34.23
N ARG A 124 19.22 24.93 33.10
CA ARG A 124 20.46 25.66 32.81
C ARG A 124 20.53 26.94 33.66
N PRO A 125 21.74 27.33 34.10
CA PRO A 125 21.98 28.51 34.94
C PRO A 125 21.66 29.83 34.22
#